data_AF-A0A2T7DIC2-F1
#
_entry.id   AF-A0A2T7DIC2-F1
#
_cell.length_a   1.000
_cell.length_b   1.000
_cell.length_c   1.000
_cell.angle_alpha   90.00
_cell.angle_beta   90.00
_cell.angle_gamma   90.00
#
_symmetry.space_group_name_H-M   'P 1'
#
loop_
_entity.id
_entity.type
_entity.pdbx_description
1 polymer ?
#
loop_
_entity_poly.entity_id
_entity_poly.type
_entity_poly.pdbx_seq_one_letter_code
_entity_poly.pdbx_strand_id
1 'polypeptide(L)'
;MVLEDLKKEHPDAISVIRLNGMLHSDDNCATKEIARQLCLEHQLSFSKMASSDDNTEFIIDMLRECGLAHKTILFILEEFDLFAQGKQRLLYSLLDAMQSLTSQAVVIGVSCRLDADQLLEKRVRSRFSHRKLLFVPSSLEDTQRLVEHLLILANDSGLPAKYIMDYNSRLTNIFSDKKFKGILNSLMDADATTSNILRFLFRAVSYMDMESGFLSMESFVKALSSMQRQPKMDSLQDLSILELYILVCMHRLEDKEQSSYNFTSIMKEYRSIQDAYKTSDKYTSTVCFRAFEHLLDRELISFGDNRGRNQALEYRPVKLLVSSRELAQSLKLNTTCPAVLQKLFDRERYM
;
A
#
# COMPACT_ATOMS: atom_id res chain seq x y z
N MET A 1 -5.51 -0.37 23.63
CA MET A 1 -6.61 0.15 24.46
C MET A 1 -7.50 -0.99 24.95
N VAL A 2 -8.56 -1.46 24.27
CA VAL A 2 -9.52 -2.44 24.88
C VAL A 2 -8.87 -3.68 25.51
N LEU A 3 -7.94 -4.35 24.82
CA LEU A 3 -7.26 -5.54 25.38
C LEU A 3 -6.31 -5.20 26.52
N GLU A 4 -5.70 -4.02 26.50
CA GLU A 4 -4.82 -3.55 27.57
C GLU A 4 -5.62 -3.15 28.80
N ASP A 5 -6.78 -2.53 28.59
CA ASP A 5 -7.70 -2.14 29.66
C ASP A 5 -8.30 -3.39 30.31
N LEU A 6 -8.73 -4.39 29.51
CA LEU A 6 -9.17 -5.68 30.02
C LEU A 6 -8.07 -6.45 30.76
N LYS A 7 -6.82 -6.41 30.28
CA LYS A 7 -5.68 -7.00 31.00
C LYS A 7 -5.39 -6.27 32.32
N LYS A 8 -5.66 -4.97 32.42
CA LYS A 8 -5.52 -4.20 33.68
C LYS A 8 -6.64 -4.53 34.66
N GLU A 9 -7.88 -4.68 34.19
CA GLU A 9 -9.03 -5.00 35.03
C GLU A 9 -9.02 -6.47 35.51
N HIS A 10 -8.57 -7.39 34.64
CA HIS A 10 -8.58 -8.83 34.88
C HIS A 10 -7.26 -9.50 34.48
N PRO A 11 -6.15 -9.27 35.21
CA PRO A 11 -4.82 -9.74 34.83
C PRO A 11 -4.68 -11.26 34.83
N ASP A 12 -5.31 -11.95 35.77
CA ASP A 12 -5.15 -13.41 35.94
C ASP A 12 -6.19 -14.25 35.18
N ALA A 13 -7.21 -13.60 34.62
CA ALA A 13 -8.35 -14.26 33.97
C ALA A 13 -8.27 -14.28 32.45
N ILE A 14 -7.41 -13.45 31.83
CA ILE A 14 -7.36 -13.29 30.36
C ILE A 14 -5.94 -13.49 29.84
N SER A 15 -5.79 -14.53 29.01
CA SER A 15 -4.57 -14.84 28.25
C SER A 15 -4.77 -14.40 26.79
N VAL A 16 -3.81 -13.70 26.18
CA VAL A 16 -3.95 -13.18 24.80
C VAL A 16 -2.82 -13.67 23.92
N ILE A 17 -3.19 -14.43 22.89
CA ILE A 17 -2.29 -15.02 21.92
C ILE A 17 -2.49 -14.31 20.58
N ARG A 18 -1.39 -13.83 20.00
CA ARG A 18 -1.40 -13.13 18.71
C ARG A 18 -0.63 -13.90 17.67
N LEU A 19 -1.27 -14.16 16.54
CA LEU A 19 -0.65 -14.76 15.36
C LEU A 19 -0.88 -13.85 14.16
N ASN A 20 0.12 -13.75 13.32
CA ASN A 20 0.06 -13.04 12.05
C ASN A 20 0.33 -14.01 10.89
N GLY A 21 -0.58 -14.08 9.92
CA GLY A 21 -0.50 -15.01 8.78
C GLY A 21 0.72 -14.80 7.88
N MET A 22 1.28 -13.59 7.84
CA MET A 22 2.51 -13.30 7.09
C MET A 22 3.75 -13.87 7.76
N LEU A 23 3.76 -13.91 9.10
CA LEU A 23 4.88 -14.47 9.89
C LEU A 23 4.75 -15.98 10.07
N HIS A 24 3.51 -16.48 10.15
CA HIS A 24 3.21 -17.87 10.49
C HIS A 24 2.46 -18.56 9.34
N SER A 25 3.04 -18.54 8.14
CA SER A 25 2.44 -19.18 6.96
C SER A 25 2.44 -20.71 7.01
N ASP A 26 3.29 -21.32 7.86
CA ASP A 26 3.30 -22.76 8.10
C ASP A 26 2.54 -23.10 9.39
N ASP A 27 1.64 -24.07 9.31
CA ASP A 27 0.83 -24.58 10.43
C ASP A 27 1.73 -25.00 11.60
N ASN A 28 2.90 -25.58 11.32
CA ASN A 28 3.84 -26.01 12.37
C ASN A 28 4.44 -24.81 13.12
N CYS A 29 4.83 -23.77 12.39
CA CYS A 29 5.35 -22.53 12.96
C CYS A 29 4.29 -21.82 13.81
N ALA A 30 3.04 -21.76 13.32
CA ALA A 30 1.92 -21.18 14.05
C ALA A 30 1.62 -21.94 15.35
N THR A 31 1.54 -23.27 15.29
CA THR A 31 1.29 -24.12 16.47
C THR A 31 2.39 -23.96 17.52
N LYS A 32 3.65 -23.93 17.07
CA LYS A 32 4.81 -23.71 17.95
C LYS A 32 4.76 -22.34 18.63
N GLU A 33 4.34 -21.31 17.89
CA GLU A 33 4.22 -19.96 18.44
C GLU A 33 3.09 -19.84 19.46
N ILE A 34 1.95 -20.49 19.22
CA ILE A 34 0.86 -20.58 20.21
C ILE A 34 1.37 -21.22 21.50
N ALA A 35 2.03 -22.38 21.40
CA ALA A 35 2.58 -23.07 22.56
C ALA A 35 3.60 -22.19 23.31
N ARG A 36 4.46 -21.46 22.58
CA ARG A 36 5.42 -20.51 23.16
C ARG A 36 4.73 -19.37 23.92
N GLN A 37 3.69 -18.75 23.35
CA GLN A 37 2.96 -17.66 23.99
C GLN A 37 2.19 -18.14 25.22
N LEU A 38 1.54 -19.31 25.15
CA LEU A 38 0.88 -19.95 26.29
C LEU A 38 1.86 -20.26 27.42
N CYS A 39 3.01 -20.85 27.12
CA CYS A 39 4.02 -21.12 28.14
C CYS A 39 4.51 -19.83 28.82
N LEU A 40 4.69 -18.75 28.05
CA LEU A 40 5.11 -17.46 28.62
C LEU A 40 4.04 -16.82 29.52
N GLU A 41 2.78 -16.84 29.10
CA GLU A 41 1.68 -16.28 29.90
C GLU A 41 1.44 -17.10 31.19
N HIS A 42 1.65 -18.42 31.16
CA HIS A 42 1.45 -19.32 32.30
C HIS A 42 2.74 -19.66 33.07
N GLN A 43 3.87 -19.00 32.78
CA GLN A 43 5.19 -19.22 33.40
C GLN A 43 5.68 -20.68 33.34
N LEU A 44 5.35 -21.39 32.27
CA LEU A 44 5.77 -22.77 32.01
C LEU A 44 7.06 -22.82 31.18
N SER A 45 7.82 -23.91 31.30
CA SER A 45 9.03 -24.13 30.50
C SER A 45 8.67 -24.58 29.08
N PHE A 46 8.98 -23.75 28.09
CA PHE A 46 8.77 -24.09 26.68
C PHE A 46 9.89 -24.98 26.12
N SER A 47 9.54 -26.15 25.59
CA SER A 47 10.49 -27.03 24.89
C SER A 47 10.56 -26.72 23.39
N LYS A 48 11.73 -26.26 22.92
CA LYS A 48 11.95 -25.98 21.48
C LYS A 48 11.99 -27.23 20.60
N MET A 49 12.17 -28.42 21.19
CA MET A 49 12.32 -29.71 20.52
C MET A 49 11.00 -30.50 20.39
N ALA A 50 9.91 -30.01 20.97
CA ALA A 50 8.60 -30.66 20.90
C ALA A 50 8.11 -30.77 19.45
N SER A 51 7.50 -31.90 19.10
CA SER A 51 6.91 -32.11 17.78
C SER A 51 5.65 -31.27 17.60
N SER A 52 5.17 -31.11 16.36
CA SER A 52 3.93 -30.34 16.13
C SER A 52 2.73 -31.01 16.81
N ASP A 53 2.69 -32.34 16.85
CA ASP A 53 1.58 -33.09 17.45
C ASP A 53 1.57 -32.90 18.98
N ASP A 54 2.74 -32.99 19.63
CA ASP A 54 2.87 -32.71 21.09
C ASP A 54 2.43 -31.27 21.41
N ASN A 55 2.78 -30.31 20.55
CA ASN A 55 2.35 -28.92 20.73
C ASN A 55 0.83 -28.78 20.57
N THR A 56 0.19 -29.51 19.65
CA THR A 56 -1.28 -29.48 19.52
C THR A 56 -1.99 -30.10 20.72
N GLU A 57 -1.49 -31.23 21.23
CA GLU A 57 -2.03 -31.87 22.43
C GLU A 57 -1.87 -30.96 23.66
N PHE A 58 -0.70 -30.35 23.82
CA PHE A 58 -0.45 -29.34 24.85
C PHE A 58 -1.43 -28.17 24.79
N ILE A 59 -1.72 -27.64 23.58
CA ILE A 59 -2.70 -26.55 23.41
C ILE A 59 -4.10 -27.00 23.87
N ILE A 60 -4.52 -28.21 23.51
CA ILE A 60 -5.83 -28.75 23.88
C ILE A 60 -5.94 -28.93 25.40
N ASP A 61 -4.91 -29.46 26.04
CA ASP A 61 -4.88 -29.64 27.49
C ASP A 61 -4.86 -28.29 28.23
N MET A 62 -4.07 -27.32 27.74
CA MET A 62 -4.08 -25.97 28.29
C MET A 62 -5.45 -25.29 28.17
N LEU A 63 -6.17 -25.48 27.06
CA LEU A 63 -7.53 -24.96 26.89
C LEU A 63 -8.50 -25.57 27.91
N ARG A 64 -8.36 -26.88 28.19
CA ARG A 64 -9.18 -27.58 29.19
C ARG A 64 -8.90 -27.08 30.61
N GLU A 65 -7.62 -26.98 30.99
CA GLU A 65 -7.20 -26.51 32.32
C GLU A 65 -7.59 -25.05 32.55
N CYS A 66 -7.40 -24.18 31.55
CA CYS A 66 -7.84 -22.78 31.63
C CYS A 66 -9.35 -22.68 31.80
N GLY A 67 -10.10 -23.54 31.10
CA GLY A 67 -11.55 -23.63 31.25
C GLY A 67 -12.02 -23.99 32.66
N LEU A 68 -11.35 -24.96 33.31
CA LEU A 68 -11.60 -25.33 34.71
C LEU A 68 -11.22 -24.22 35.69
N ALA A 69 -10.16 -23.48 35.39
CA ALA A 69 -9.69 -22.34 36.19
C ALA A 69 -10.47 -21.04 35.94
N HIS A 70 -11.54 -21.06 35.12
CA HIS A 70 -12.29 -19.88 34.68
C HIS A 70 -11.41 -18.79 34.04
N LYS A 71 -10.34 -19.20 33.35
CA LYS A 71 -9.47 -18.34 32.57
C LYS A 71 -9.86 -18.41 31.10
N THR A 72 -10.00 -17.25 30.48
CA THR A 72 -10.35 -17.13 29.06
C THR A 72 -9.09 -16.91 28.21
N ILE A 73 -8.92 -17.72 27.16
CA ILE A 73 -7.85 -17.55 26.18
C ILE A 73 -8.41 -16.84 24.94
N LEU A 74 -7.78 -15.74 24.54
CA LEU A 74 -8.12 -14.97 23.34
C LEU A 74 -7.06 -15.21 22.26
N PHE A 75 -7.46 -15.81 21.14
CA PHE A 75 -6.64 -15.95 19.94
C PHE A 75 -6.96 -14.83 18.96
N ILE A 76 -5.96 -14.05 18.58
CA ILE A 76 -6.06 -13.00 17.57
C ILE A 76 -5.27 -13.46 16.35
N LEU A 77 -5.98 -13.69 15.24
CA LEU A 77 -5.42 -14.14 13.98
C LEU A 77 -5.46 -12.98 12.98
N GLU A 78 -4.34 -12.29 12.81
CA GLU A 78 -4.16 -11.26 11.79
C GLU A 78 -3.88 -11.89 10.42
N GLU A 79 -4.36 -11.27 9.34
CA GLU A 79 -4.34 -11.83 7.98
C GLU A 79 -4.94 -13.24 7.93
N PHE A 80 -6.17 -13.35 8.46
CA PHE A 80 -6.88 -14.62 8.63
C PHE A 80 -7.01 -15.45 7.34
N ASP A 81 -7.15 -14.79 6.20
CA ASP A 81 -7.25 -15.44 4.89
C ASP A 81 -6.00 -16.24 4.51
N LEU A 82 -4.83 -15.91 5.04
CA LEU A 82 -3.61 -16.71 4.84
C LEU A 82 -3.67 -18.04 5.59
N PHE A 83 -4.22 -18.05 6.81
CA PHE A 83 -4.46 -19.30 7.57
C PHE A 83 -5.53 -20.19 6.92
N ALA A 84 -6.41 -19.61 6.11
CA ALA A 84 -7.39 -20.34 5.34
C ALA A 84 -6.83 -20.94 4.03
N GLN A 85 -5.56 -20.75 3.70
CA GLN A 85 -4.95 -21.37 2.52
C GLN A 85 -4.44 -22.78 2.83
N GLY A 86 -4.58 -23.72 1.90
CA GLY A 86 -4.05 -25.08 2.05
C GLY A 86 -4.91 -25.97 2.95
N LYS A 87 -4.25 -26.75 3.84
CA LYS A 87 -4.88 -27.87 4.60
C LYS A 87 -5.56 -27.46 5.92
N GLN A 88 -5.50 -26.18 6.28
CA GLN A 88 -6.20 -25.56 7.43
C GLN A 88 -6.12 -26.38 8.73
N ARG A 89 -4.96 -27.00 9.04
CA ARG A 89 -4.86 -27.91 10.20
C ARG A 89 -4.97 -27.14 11.49
N LEU A 90 -4.30 -25.99 11.58
CA LEU A 90 -4.34 -25.11 12.73
C LEU A 90 -5.77 -24.67 13.06
N LEU A 91 -6.49 -24.13 12.07
CA LEU A 91 -7.86 -23.65 12.24
C LEU A 91 -8.81 -24.78 12.62
N TYR A 92 -8.65 -25.96 12.02
CA TYR A 92 -9.42 -27.14 12.38
C TYR A 92 -9.19 -27.52 13.84
N SER A 93 -7.93 -27.71 14.25
CA SER A 93 -7.59 -28.13 15.61
C SER A 93 -8.03 -27.13 16.67
N LEU A 94 -7.84 -25.83 16.44
CA LEU A 94 -8.26 -24.78 17.37
C LEU A 94 -9.78 -24.73 17.51
N LEU A 95 -10.52 -24.68 16.39
CA LEU A 95 -11.98 -24.57 16.44
C LEU A 95 -12.64 -25.85 16.95
N ASP A 96 -12.07 -27.03 16.67
CA ASP A 96 -12.55 -28.31 17.21
C ASP A 96 -12.34 -28.38 18.73
N ALA A 97 -11.16 -27.97 19.23
CA ALA A 97 -10.89 -27.89 20.66
C ALA A 97 -11.88 -26.96 21.39
N MET A 98 -12.26 -25.85 20.75
CA MET A 98 -13.23 -24.89 21.30
C MET A 98 -14.67 -25.38 21.35
N GLN A 99 -15.05 -26.41 20.59
CA GLN A 99 -16.39 -26.98 20.66
C GLN A 99 -16.61 -27.80 21.94
N SER A 100 -15.55 -28.13 22.67
CA SER A 100 -15.67 -28.81 23.96
C SER A 100 -16.31 -27.88 25.01
N LEU A 101 -17.30 -28.40 25.75
CA LEU A 101 -18.07 -27.66 26.76
C LEU A 101 -17.22 -27.08 27.90
N THR A 102 -15.99 -27.55 28.06
CA THR A 102 -15.07 -27.14 29.12
C THR A 102 -14.23 -25.93 28.75
N SER A 103 -14.16 -25.51 27.49
CA SER A 103 -13.18 -24.52 27.03
C SER A 103 -13.74 -23.10 27.02
N GLN A 104 -13.10 -22.18 27.74
CA GLN A 104 -13.37 -20.74 27.64
C GLN A 104 -12.34 -20.08 26.72
N ALA A 105 -12.60 -20.09 25.42
CA ALA A 105 -11.73 -19.47 24.45
C ALA A 105 -12.49 -18.66 23.40
N VAL A 106 -11.83 -17.66 22.82
CA VAL A 106 -12.37 -16.80 21.78
C VAL A 106 -11.35 -16.66 20.67
N VAL A 107 -11.78 -16.84 19.42
CA VAL A 107 -10.95 -16.63 18.22
C VAL A 107 -11.47 -15.39 17.49
N ILE A 108 -10.59 -14.41 17.29
CA ILE A 108 -10.84 -13.21 16.50
C ILE A 108 -9.95 -13.27 15.26
N GLY A 109 -10.56 -13.53 14.10
CA GLY A 109 -9.89 -13.42 12.81
C GLY A 109 -10.05 -12.02 12.23
N VAL A 110 -8.95 -11.41 11.80
CA VAL A 110 -8.92 -10.11 11.12
C VAL A 110 -8.40 -10.34 9.71
N SER A 111 -9.15 -9.92 8.70
CA SER A 111 -8.76 -9.97 7.29
C SER A 111 -9.39 -8.80 6.53
N CYS A 112 -8.71 -8.35 5.48
CA CYS A 112 -9.25 -7.39 4.53
C CYS A 112 -10.18 -8.03 3.49
N ARG A 113 -10.18 -9.36 3.39
CA ARG A 113 -10.93 -10.11 2.38
C ARG A 113 -12.38 -10.37 2.81
N LEU A 114 -13.34 -9.96 1.98
CA LEU A 114 -14.76 -10.10 2.29
C LEU A 114 -15.26 -11.55 2.21
N ASP A 115 -14.66 -12.39 1.38
CA ASP A 115 -15.01 -13.80 1.18
C ASP A 115 -14.10 -14.76 1.96
N ALA A 116 -13.42 -14.27 3.01
CA ALA A 116 -12.52 -15.10 3.83
C ALA A 116 -13.21 -16.33 4.44
N ASP A 117 -14.51 -16.25 4.71
CA ASP A 117 -15.33 -17.36 5.20
C ASP A 117 -15.58 -18.46 4.15
N GLN A 118 -15.50 -18.12 2.86
CA GLN A 118 -15.65 -19.05 1.75
C GLN A 118 -14.40 -19.89 1.51
N LEU A 119 -13.23 -19.38 1.94
CA LEU A 119 -11.98 -20.12 1.88
C LEU A 119 -11.96 -21.31 2.85
N LEU A 120 -12.77 -21.26 3.91
CA LEU A 120 -12.82 -22.33 4.92
C LEU A 120 -13.37 -23.63 4.34
N GLU A 121 -12.63 -24.73 4.55
CA GLU A 121 -13.10 -26.07 4.22
C GLU A 121 -14.40 -26.39 4.98
N LYS A 122 -15.27 -27.24 4.41
CA LYS A 122 -16.57 -27.59 4.99
C LYS A 122 -16.48 -27.98 6.48
N ARG A 123 -15.45 -28.74 6.87
CA ARG A 123 -15.22 -29.20 8.25
C ARG A 123 -14.84 -28.09 9.23
N VAL A 124 -14.14 -27.05 8.77
CA VAL A 124 -13.74 -25.87 9.57
C VAL A 124 -14.89 -24.88 9.62
N ARG A 125 -15.51 -24.63 8.47
CA ARG A 125 -16.67 -23.76 8.32
C ARG A 125 -17.84 -24.21 9.19
N SER A 126 -18.10 -25.51 9.29
CA SER A 126 -19.13 -26.06 10.18
C SER A 126 -18.90 -25.75 11.66
N ARG A 127 -17.65 -25.47 12.07
CA ARG A 127 -17.29 -25.18 13.46
C ARG A 127 -17.18 -23.69 13.75
N PHE A 128 -17.20 -22.88 12.70
CA PHE A 128 -17.16 -21.43 12.81
C PHE A 128 -18.53 -20.89 13.22
N SER A 129 -18.55 -19.89 14.12
CA SER A 129 -19.79 -19.31 14.66
C SER A 129 -20.59 -18.48 13.65
N HIS A 130 -20.07 -18.33 12.41
CA HIS A 130 -20.64 -17.51 11.33
C HIS A 130 -20.89 -16.04 11.68
N ARG A 131 -20.28 -15.56 12.77
CA ARG A 131 -20.34 -14.15 13.17
C ARG A 131 -19.26 -13.37 12.44
N LYS A 132 -19.68 -12.45 11.58
CA LYS A 132 -18.80 -11.57 10.83
C LYS A 132 -19.13 -10.12 11.17
N LEU A 133 -18.14 -9.38 11.65
CA LEU A 133 -18.22 -7.94 11.84
C LEU A 133 -17.59 -7.27 10.61
N LEU A 134 -18.34 -6.40 9.96
CA LEU A 134 -17.90 -5.65 8.79
C LEU A 134 -17.58 -4.22 9.22
N PHE A 135 -16.34 -3.80 8.97
CA PHE A 135 -15.93 -2.41 9.16
C PHE A 135 -16.19 -1.65 7.86
N VAL A 136 -17.08 -0.68 7.91
CA VAL A 136 -17.42 0.18 6.76
C VAL A 136 -16.48 1.39 6.76
N PRO A 137 -16.06 1.89 5.59
CA PRO A 137 -15.30 3.13 5.50
C PRO A 137 -16.01 4.29 6.22
N SER A 138 -15.23 5.18 6.83
CA SER A 138 -15.75 6.34 7.54
C SER A 138 -16.44 7.31 6.59
N SER A 139 -17.51 7.97 7.08
CA SER A 139 -18.15 9.05 6.34
C SER A 139 -17.24 10.28 6.28
N LEU A 140 -17.58 11.24 5.39
CA LEU A 140 -16.87 12.53 5.35
C LEU A 140 -16.98 13.26 6.70
N GLU A 141 -18.15 13.22 7.33
CA GLU A 141 -18.39 13.89 8.62
C GLU A 141 -17.55 13.26 9.74
N ASP A 142 -17.47 11.93 9.79
CA ASP A 142 -16.65 11.24 10.78
C ASP A 142 -15.16 11.49 10.55
N THR A 143 -14.76 11.61 9.29
CA THR A 143 -13.39 11.97 8.92
C THR A 143 -13.06 13.40 9.34
N GLN A 144 -13.98 14.36 9.13
CA GLN A 144 -13.81 15.74 9.60
C GLN A 144 -13.66 15.78 11.12
N ARG A 145 -14.53 15.08 11.85
CA ARG A 145 -14.45 14.95 13.31
C ARG A 145 -13.13 14.34 13.75
N LEU A 146 -12.64 13.32 13.04
CA LEU A 146 -11.35 12.69 13.33
C LEU A 146 -10.19 13.67 13.13
N VAL A 147 -10.18 14.41 12.01
CA VAL A 147 -9.14 15.40 11.71
C VAL A 147 -9.15 16.52 12.75
N GLU A 148 -10.32 17.01 13.12
CA GLU A 148 -10.50 17.99 14.20
C GLU A 148 -9.94 17.45 15.51
N HIS A 149 -10.35 16.26 15.93
CA HIS A 149 -9.89 15.64 17.17
C HIS A 149 -8.37 15.40 17.20
N LEU A 150 -7.75 15.08 16.06
CA LEU A 150 -6.31 14.81 15.99
C LEU A 150 -5.46 16.09 15.99
N LEU A 151 -5.95 17.18 15.40
CA LEU A 151 -5.18 18.42 15.26
C LEU A 151 -5.46 19.43 16.37
N ILE A 152 -6.64 19.40 16.99
CA ILE A 152 -6.98 20.30 18.09
C ILE A 152 -6.14 19.96 19.33
N LEU A 153 -5.52 20.97 19.92
CA LEU A 153 -4.73 20.81 21.13
C LEU A 153 -5.65 20.77 22.36
N ALA A 154 -5.44 19.76 23.21
CA ALA A 154 -6.10 19.68 24.51
C ALA A 154 -5.60 20.78 25.46
N ASN A 155 -6.49 21.26 26.34
CA ASN A 155 -6.15 22.31 27.31
C ASN A 155 -5.10 21.86 28.34
N ASP A 156 -4.98 20.55 28.57
CA ASP A 156 -4.05 19.95 29.54
C ASP A 156 -2.67 19.62 28.93
N SER A 157 -2.38 20.10 27.73
CA SER A 157 -1.17 19.78 26.96
C SER A 157 0.13 20.38 27.51
N GLY A 158 0.08 21.11 28.64
CA GLY A 158 1.23 21.80 29.23
C GLY A 158 1.70 23.03 28.44
N LEU A 159 0.97 23.42 27.39
CA LEU A 159 1.24 24.60 26.57
C LEU A 159 0.52 25.85 27.10
N PRO A 160 0.98 27.07 26.75
CA PRO A 160 0.31 28.30 27.18
C PRO A 160 -1.14 28.37 26.70
N ALA A 161 -2.09 28.60 27.61
CA ALA A 161 -3.52 28.63 27.29
C ALA A 161 -3.89 29.60 26.15
N LYS A 162 -3.22 30.77 26.08
CA LYS A 162 -3.41 31.74 24.99
C LYS A 162 -3.03 31.17 23.62
N TYR A 163 -1.92 30.44 23.56
CA TYR A 163 -1.47 29.79 22.34
C TYR A 163 -2.43 28.69 21.91
N ILE A 164 -2.92 27.86 22.84
CA ILE A 164 -3.91 26.82 22.56
C ILE A 164 -5.19 27.43 21.98
N MET A 165 -5.70 28.51 22.59
CA MET A 165 -6.89 29.21 22.10
C MET A 165 -6.69 29.77 20.69
N ASP A 166 -5.56 30.44 20.44
CA ASP A 166 -5.26 31.05 19.14
C ASP A 166 -5.07 29.97 18.06
N TYR A 167 -4.35 28.89 18.37
CA TYR A 167 -4.09 27.77 17.47
C TYR A 167 -5.40 27.04 17.11
N ASN A 168 -6.20 26.68 18.10
CA ASN A 168 -7.47 25.99 17.88
C ASN A 168 -8.45 26.88 17.09
N SER A 169 -8.52 28.18 17.39
CA SER A 169 -9.37 29.12 16.66
C SER A 169 -8.98 29.24 15.17
N ARG A 170 -7.68 29.27 14.87
CA ARG A 170 -7.19 29.27 13.48
C ARG A 170 -7.54 27.98 12.74
N LEU A 171 -7.39 26.82 13.40
CA LEU A 171 -7.75 25.54 12.81
C LEU A 171 -9.25 25.41 12.54
N THR A 172 -10.11 25.83 13.48
CA THR A 172 -11.56 25.81 13.25
C THR A 172 -11.95 26.69 12.06
N ASN A 173 -11.32 27.85 11.90
CA ASN A 173 -11.52 28.69 10.71
C ASN A 173 -11.09 27.97 9.42
N ILE A 174 -9.95 27.27 9.44
CA ILE A 174 -9.45 26.46 8.32
C ILE A 174 -10.43 25.34 7.96
N PHE A 175 -10.93 24.58 8.93
CA PHE A 175 -11.85 23.47 8.69
C PHE A 175 -13.21 23.94 8.16
N SER A 176 -13.61 25.17 8.49
CA SER A 176 -14.82 25.80 7.94
C SER A 176 -14.67 26.24 6.46
N ASP A 177 -13.44 26.42 5.97
CA ASP A 177 -13.16 26.89 4.61
C ASP A 177 -13.58 25.83 3.57
N LYS A 178 -14.25 26.29 2.50
CA LYS A 178 -14.62 25.48 1.33
C LYS A 178 -13.39 24.87 0.66
N LYS A 179 -12.24 25.56 0.67
CA LYS A 179 -10.99 25.04 0.10
C LYS A 179 -10.51 23.81 0.85
N PHE A 180 -10.52 23.84 2.18
CA PHE A 180 -10.13 22.69 3.00
C PHE A 180 -11.07 21.51 2.79
N LYS A 181 -12.39 21.76 2.78
CA LYS A 181 -13.39 20.73 2.48
C LYS A 181 -13.19 20.12 1.09
N GLY A 182 -12.80 20.91 0.09
CA GLY A 182 -12.43 20.41 -1.24
C GLY A 182 -11.18 19.53 -1.23
N ILE A 183 -10.16 19.89 -0.45
CA ILE A 183 -8.96 19.06 -0.24
C ILE A 183 -9.35 17.72 0.39
N LEU A 184 -10.17 17.75 1.44
CA LEU A 184 -10.59 16.53 2.14
C LEU A 184 -11.46 15.63 1.26
N ASN A 185 -12.39 16.20 0.49
CA ASN A 185 -13.17 15.43 -0.48
C ASN A 185 -12.26 14.77 -1.53
N SER A 186 -11.31 15.50 -2.10
CA SER A 186 -10.36 14.95 -3.07
C SER A 186 -9.50 13.82 -2.50
N LEU A 187 -9.16 13.87 -1.21
CA LEU A 187 -8.45 12.79 -0.52
C LEU A 187 -9.35 11.56 -0.34
N MET A 188 -10.58 11.76 0.11
CA MET A 188 -11.56 10.69 0.35
C MET A 188 -12.01 10.01 -0.94
N ASP A 189 -12.15 10.75 -2.03
CA ASP A 189 -12.49 10.22 -3.36
C ASP A 189 -11.38 9.31 -3.91
N ALA A 190 -10.12 9.56 -3.53
CA ALA A 190 -8.98 8.75 -3.94
C ALA A 190 -8.75 7.55 -3.01
N ASP A 191 -8.71 7.78 -1.70
CA ASP A 191 -8.52 6.76 -0.68
C ASP A 191 -9.11 7.23 0.67
N ALA A 192 -10.25 6.62 1.02
CA ALA A 192 -11.04 6.88 2.21
C ALA A 192 -10.48 6.26 3.51
N THR A 193 -9.28 5.68 3.49
CA THR A 193 -8.72 5.01 4.66
C THR A 193 -8.19 6.01 5.70
N THR A 194 -8.38 5.67 6.98
CA THR A 194 -7.82 6.42 8.11
C THR A 194 -6.30 6.56 8.02
N SER A 195 -5.60 5.54 7.50
CA SER A 195 -4.15 5.56 7.30
C SER A 195 -3.73 6.65 6.31
N ASN A 196 -4.47 6.81 5.21
CA ASN A 196 -4.21 7.86 4.23
C ASN A 196 -4.41 9.26 4.84
N ILE A 197 -5.49 9.45 5.61
CA ILE A 197 -5.76 10.69 6.36
C ILE A 197 -4.63 10.99 7.34
N LEU A 198 -4.19 10.01 8.14
CA LEU A 198 -3.08 10.19 9.08
C LEU A 198 -1.77 10.58 8.37
N ARG A 199 -1.46 9.96 7.23
CA ARG A 199 -0.29 10.34 6.40
C ARG A 199 -0.41 11.77 5.88
N PHE A 200 -1.61 12.18 5.47
CA PHE A 200 -1.87 13.55 5.04
C PHE A 200 -1.64 14.55 6.18
N LEU A 201 -2.22 14.30 7.36
CA LEU A 201 -2.07 15.18 8.51
C LEU A 201 -0.61 15.26 8.98
N PHE A 202 0.10 14.13 8.99
CA PHE A 202 1.52 14.10 9.32
C PHE A 202 2.34 14.98 8.37
N ARG A 203 2.07 14.92 7.05
CA ARG A 203 2.72 15.78 6.06
C ARG A 203 2.34 17.26 6.23
N ALA A 204 1.07 17.56 6.52
CA ALA A 204 0.63 18.92 6.77
C ALA A 204 1.36 19.53 7.98
N VAL A 205 1.52 18.78 9.07
CA VAL A 205 2.30 19.19 10.25
C VAL A 205 3.78 19.34 9.92
N SER A 206 4.34 18.47 9.08
CA SER A 206 5.74 18.59 8.63
C SER A 206 6.01 19.86 7.80
N TYR A 207 4.98 20.42 7.15
CA TYR A 207 5.04 21.69 6.42
C TYR A 207 4.58 22.89 7.26
N MET A 208 4.46 22.73 8.58
CA MET A 208 4.22 23.85 9.48
C MET A 208 5.42 24.79 9.49
N ASP A 209 5.15 26.08 9.47
CA ASP A 209 6.19 27.08 9.62
C ASP A 209 6.69 27.09 11.08
N MET A 210 7.98 26.85 11.25
CA MET A 210 8.61 26.77 12.57
C MET A 210 8.77 28.15 13.23
N GLU A 211 8.77 29.24 12.46
CA GLU A 211 8.89 30.59 12.99
C GLU A 211 7.57 31.04 13.62
N SER A 212 6.46 30.85 12.92
CA SER A 212 5.12 31.16 13.45
C SER A 212 4.59 30.10 14.41
N GLY A 213 4.95 28.83 14.22
CA GLY A 213 4.43 27.70 15.00
C GLY A 213 2.98 27.34 14.70
N PHE A 214 2.36 27.93 13.66
CA PHE A 214 0.95 27.69 13.33
C PHE A 214 0.77 26.93 12.03
N LEU A 215 -0.23 26.04 12.00
CA LEU A 215 -0.70 25.44 10.75
C LEU A 215 -1.44 26.47 9.90
N SER A 216 -1.11 26.47 8.61
CA SER A 216 -1.73 27.34 7.61
C SER A 216 -2.42 26.52 6.52
N MET A 217 -3.31 27.17 5.76
CA MET A 217 -3.92 26.55 4.57
C MET A 217 -2.86 26.09 3.55
N GLU A 218 -1.74 26.80 3.43
CA GLU A 218 -0.66 26.42 2.53
C GLU A 218 -0.01 25.09 2.91
N SER A 219 0.11 24.80 4.21
CA SER A 219 0.65 23.53 4.70
C SER A 219 -0.20 22.35 4.23
N PHE A 220 -1.53 22.49 4.24
CA PHE A 220 -2.46 21.48 3.72
C PHE A 220 -2.41 21.34 2.20
N VAL A 221 -2.31 22.46 1.47
CA VAL A 221 -2.17 22.43 0.00
C VAL A 221 -0.86 21.77 -0.42
N LYS A 222 0.26 22.11 0.24
CA LYS A 222 1.56 21.47 0.03
C LYS A 222 1.50 19.97 0.36
N ALA A 223 0.86 19.60 1.47
CA ALA A 223 0.65 18.20 1.82
C ALA A 223 -0.11 17.42 0.74
N LEU A 224 -1.24 17.96 0.25
CA LEU A 224 -2.01 17.33 -0.82
C LEU A 224 -1.17 17.15 -2.10
N SER A 225 -0.48 18.22 -2.55
CA SER A 225 0.36 18.17 -3.75
C SER A 225 1.49 17.15 -3.64
N SER A 226 2.08 17.00 -2.45
CA SER A 226 3.13 16.00 -2.20
C SER A 226 2.59 14.56 -2.25
N MET A 227 1.31 14.35 -1.93
CA MET A 227 0.68 13.04 -1.93
C MET A 227 0.18 12.64 -3.32
N GLN A 228 -0.25 13.61 -4.12
CA GLN A 228 -0.71 13.41 -5.51
C GLN A 228 0.44 13.38 -6.53
N ARG A 229 1.68 13.18 -6.06
CA ARG A 229 2.85 13.11 -6.93
C ARG A 229 2.76 11.87 -7.82
N GLN A 230 3.04 12.03 -9.11
CA GLN A 230 2.97 10.96 -10.10
C GLN A 230 4.40 10.53 -10.50
N PRO A 231 4.93 9.41 -9.96
CA PRO A 231 6.33 9.04 -10.15
C PRO A 231 6.73 8.86 -11.62
N LYS A 232 5.82 8.32 -12.44
CA LYS A 232 6.03 8.20 -13.89
C LYS A 232 6.20 9.56 -14.57
N MET A 233 5.40 10.56 -14.16
CA MET A 233 5.50 11.91 -14.72
C MET A 233 6.76 12.64 -14.26
N ASP A 234 7.18 12.46 -13.01
CA ASP A 234 8.47 12.98 -12.53
C ASP A 234 9.62 12.38 -13.36
N SER A 235 9.63 11.05 -13.55
CA SER A 235 10.64 10.36 -14.34
C SER A 235 10.70 10.83 -15.80
N LEU A 236 9.56 11.24 -16.38
CA LEU A 236 9.47 11.81 -17.73
C LEU A 236 10.00 13.24 -17.83
N GLN A 237 9.89 14.03 -16.75
CA GLN A 237 10.42 15.39 -16.71
C GLN A 237 11.95 15.39 -16.64
N ASP A 238 12.54 14.40 -15.96
CA ASP A 238 13.98 14.24 -15.77
C ASP A 238 14.67 13.45 -16.91
N LEU A 239 14.07 13.39 -18.10
CA LEU A 239 14.65 12.72 -19.27
C LEU A 239 15.55 13.66 -20.08
N SER A 240 16.58 13.07 -20.67
CA SER A 240 17.38 13.74 -21.69
C SER A 240 16.58 13.92 -22.99
N ILE A 241 16.99 14.89 -23.80
CA ILE A 241 16.36 15.17 -25.10
C ILE A 241 16.38 13.92 -26.00
N LEU A 242 17.47 13.14 -25.98
CA LEU A 242 17.58 11.90 -26.77
C LEU A 242 16.55 10.84 -26.34
N GLU A 243 16.34 10.68 -25.04
CA GLU A 243 15.34 9.74 -24.53
C GLU A 243 13.92 10.17 -24.92
N LEU A 244 13.63 11.47 -24.88
CA LEU A 244 12.37 12.01 -25.39
C LEU A 244 12.20 11.75 -26.90
N TYR A 245 13.26 11.87 -27.71
CA TYR A 245 13.23 11.49 -29.12
C TYR A 245 12.87 10.02 -29.30
N ILE A 246 13.48 9.12 -28.51
CA ILE A 246 13.19 7.68 -28.56
C ILE A 246 11.73 7.41 -28.20
N LEU A 247 11.21 8.01 -27.12
CA LEU A 247 9.81 7.84 -26.72
C LEU A 247 8.82 8.37 -27.78
N VAL A 248 9.11 9.51 -28.41
CA VAL A 248 8.29 10.03 -29.52
C VAL A 248 8.36 9.11 -30.73
N CYS A 249 9.52 8.54 -31.06
CA CYS A 249 9.63 7.55 -32.14
C CYS A 249 8.79 6.30 -31.84
N MET A 250 8.82 5.81 -30.59
CA MET A 250 8.01 4.67 -30.16
C MET A 250 6.51 4.98 -30.26
N HIS A 251 6.08 6.17 -29.82
CA HIS A 251 4.68 6.60 -29.94
C HIS A 251 4.22 6.61 -31.41
N ARG A 252 5.03 7.14 -32.33
CA ARG A 252 4.71 7.18 -33.76
C ARG A 252 4.64 5.79 -34.39
N LEU A 253 5.46 4.84 -33.92
CA LEU A 253 5.37 3.45 -34.37
C LEU A 253 4.07 2.79 -33.88
N GLU A 254 3.60 3.13 -32.69
CA GLU A 254 2.31 2.67 -32.16
C GLU A 254 1.12 3.30 -32.92
N ASP A 255 1.20 4.59 -33.27
CA ASP A 255 0.17 5.27 -34.07
C ASP A 255 0.07 4.70 -35.50
N LYS A 256 1.18 4.18 -36.05
CA LYS A 256 1.19 3.42 -37.32
C LYS A 256 0.64 1.99 -37.19
N GLU A 257 -0.01 1.66 -36.08
CA GLU A 257 -0.56 0.34 -35.74
C GLU A 257 0.46 -0.82 -35.83
N GLN A 258 1.74 -0.52 -35.58
CA GLN A 258 2.76 -1.56 -35.64
C GLN A 258 2.66 -2.48 -34.41
N SER A 259 2.18 -3.71 -34.64
CA SER A 259 1.90 -4.69 -33.57
C SER A 259 3.13 -5.12 -32.74
N SER A 260 4.33 -5.02 -33.32
CA SER A 260 5.59 -5.22 -32.59
C SER A 260 6.72 -4.41 -33.21
N TYR A 261 7.51 -3.75 -32.37
CA TYR A 261 8.67 -2.98 -32.77
C TYR A 261 9.83 -3.21 -31.78
N ASN A 262 11.06 -3.07 -32.28
CA ASN A 262 12.29 -3.28 -31.51
C ASN A 262 13.23 -2.09 -31.70
N PHE A 263 14.42 -2.13 -31.10
CA PHE A 263 15.39 -1.04 -31.19
C PHE A 263 15.74 -0.70 -32.65
N THR A 264 15.85 -1.68 -33.53
CA THR A 264 16.15 -1.43 -34.95
C THR A 264 15.04 -0.66 -35.67
N SER A 265 13.77 -0.95 -35.36
CA SER A 265 12.62 -0.20 -35.89
C SER A 265 12.60 1.24 -35.37
N ILE A 266 12.87 1.42 -34.08
CA ILE A 266 12.95 2.74 -33.44
C ILE A 266 14.07 3.57 -34.09
N MET A 267 15.24 2.97 -34.32
CA MET A 267 16.36 3.65 -34.96
C MET A 267 16.09 4.05 -36.42
N LYS A 268 15.29 3.26 -37.16
CA LYS A 268 14.84 3.63 -38.52
C LYS A 268 13.94 4.86 -38.49
N GLU A 269 12.96 4.89 -37.59
CA GLU A 269 12.08 6.05 -37.43
C GLU A 269 12.85 7.29 -36.98
N TYR A 270 13.78 7.12 -36.03
CA TYR A 270 14.65 8.20 -35.54
C TYR A 270 15.50 8.81 -36.67
N ARG A 271 16.11 8.00 -37.53
CA ARG A 271 16.86 8.49 -38.70
C ARG A 271 15.96 9.23 -39.69
N SER A 272 14.78 8.69 -39.96
CA SER A 272 13.77 9.34 -40.82
C SER A 272 13.41 10.75 -40.32
N ILE A 273 13.23 10.91 -39.01
CA ILE A 273 12.98 12.21 -38.37
C ILE A 273 14.17 13.16 -38.54
N GLN A 274 15.39 12.69 -38.29
CA GLN A 274 16.59 13.52 -38.42
C GLN A 274 16.80 14.01 -39.85
N ASP A 275 16.55 13.16 -40.85
CA ASP A 275 16.71 13.50 -42.25
C ASP A 275 15.63 14.51 -42.70
N ALA A 276 14.38 14.35 -42.23
CA ALA A 276 13.27 15.23 -42.57
C ALA A 276 13.39 16.63 -41.93
N TYR A 277 13.84 16.72 -40.67
CA TYR A 277 13.84 17.97 -39.91
C TYR A 277 15.23 18.60 -39.76
N LYS A 278 16.29 17.94 -40.25
CA LYS A 278 17.69 18.40 -40.17
C LYS A 278 18.07 18.94 -38.78
N THR A 279 17.71 18.18 -37.75
CA THR A 279 18.02 18.55 -36.36
C THR A 279 19.55 18.57 -36.14
N SER A 280 20.01 19.47 -35.27
CA SER A 280 21.43 19.57 -34.88
C SER A 280 21.92 18.32 -34.13
N ASP A 281 21.01 17.60 -33.50
CA ASP A 281 21.33 16.59 -32.50
C ASP A 281 21.43 15.20 -33.15
N LYS A 282 22.55 14.96 -33.83
CA LYS A 282 22.87 13.66 -34.45
C LYS A 282 23.65 12.76 -33.50
N TYR A 283 22.93 11.88 -32.81
CA TYR A 283 23.53 10.86 -31.95
C TYR A 283 23.85 9.55 -32.70
N THR A 284 24.94 8.88 -32.31
CA THR A 284 25.33 7.57 -32.87
C THR A 284 24.42 6.46 -32.34
N SER A 285 24.34 5.34 -33.08
CA SER A 285 23.50 4.18 -32.69
C SER A 285 23.87 3.62 -31.32
N THR A 286 25.14 3.69 -30.92
CA THR A 286 25.62 3.24 -29.61
C THR A 286 25.10 4.11 -28.47
N VAL A 287 24.99 5.42 -28.68
CA VAL A 287 24.46 6.37 -27.69
C VAL A 287 22.94 6.23 -27.61
N CYS A 288 22.26 6.07 -28.75
CA CYS A 288 20.82 5.77 -28.77
C CYS A 288 20.51 4.44 -28.07
N PHE A 289 21.38 3.43 -28.21
CA PHE A 289 21.22 2.15 -27.54
C PHE A 289 21.34 2.29 -26.02
N ARG A 290 22.32 3.07 -25.53
CA ARG A 290 22.43 3.38 -24.09
C ARG A 290 21.22 4.13 -23.54
N ALA A 291 20.68 5.09 -24.30
CA ALA A 291 19.46 5.80 -23.92
C ALA A 291 18.24 4.87 -23.89
N PHE A 292 18.16 3.92 -24.83
CA PHE A 292 17.15 2.86 -24.82
C PHE A 292 17.28 1.92 -23.61
N GLU A 293 18.50 1.50 -23.24
CA GLU A 293 18.75 0.72 -22.02
C GLU A 293 18.32 1.50 -20.76
N HIS A 294 18.65 2.79 -20.67
CA HIS A 294 18.24 3.60 -19.53
C HIS A 294 16.72 3.80 -19.44
N LEU A 295 16.01 3.85 -20.57
CA LEU A 295 14.53 3.85 -20.58
C LEU A 295 13.93 2.52 -20.08
N LEU A 296 14.60 1.38 -20.34
CA LEU A 296 14.22 0.08 -19.77
C LEU A 296 14.46 0.07 -18.26
N ASP A 297 15.62 0.56 -17.81
CA ASP A 297 15.97 0.63 -16.39
C ASP A 297 15.01 1.52 -15.58
N ARG A 298 14.48 2.57 -16.22
CA ARG A 298 13.44 3.46 -15.64
C ARG A 298 12.02 2.91 -15.74
N GLU A 299 11.83 1.72 -16.30
CA GLU A 299 10.52 1.09 -16.55
C GLU A 299 9.53 2.00 -17.32
N LEU A 300 10.03 2.89 -18.17
CA LEU A 300 9.19 3.68 -19.09
C LEU A 300 8.85 2.87 -20.35
N ILE A 301 9.65 1.84 -20.63
CA ILE A 301 9.46 0.87 -21.69
C ILE A 301 9.70 -0.53 -21.13
N SER A 302 9.05 -1.54 -21.68
CA SER A 302 9.25 -2.94 -21.28
C SER A 302 9.34 -3.87 -22.48
N PHE A 303 9.94 -5.04 -22.30
CA PHE A 303 9.87 -6.09 -23.32
C PHE A 303 8.44 -6.62 -23.44
N GLY A 304 7.98 -6.82 -24.67
CA GLY A 304 6.66 -7.39 -24.95
C GLY A 304 6.56 -8.88 -24.63
N ASP A 305 7.70 -9.58 -24.51
CA ASP A 305 7.74 -11.01 -24.23
C ASP A 305 8.82 -11.37 -23.20
N ASN A 306 8.42 -12.10 -22.15
CA ASN A 306 9.30 -12.62 -21.09
C ASN A 306 10.09 -13.86 -21.54
N ARG A 307 9.73 -14.46 -22.68
CA ARG A 307 10.34 -15.70 -23.21
C ARG A 307 11.66 -15.48 -23.97
N GLY A 308 11.99 -14.24 -24.32
CA GLY A 308 13.13 -13.88 -25.17
C GLY A 308 14.49 -13.73 -24.47
N ARG A 309 14.78 -14.44 -23.36
CA ARG A 309 16.06 -14.27 -22.61
C ARG A 309 17.31 -14.58 -23.43
N ASN A 310 17.19 -15.33 -24.54
CA ASN A 310 18.31 -15.74 -25.39
C ASN A 310 18.52 -14.85 -26.63
N GLN A 311 17.69 -13.83 -26.84
CA GLN A 311 17.83 -12.91 -27.98
C GLN A 311 18.58 -11.64 -27.55
N ALA A 312 19.48 -11.15 -28.40
CA ALA A 312 20.14 -9.87 -28.18
C ALA A 312 19.10 -8.75 -28.01
N LEU A 313 19.32 -7.85 -27.05
CA LEU A 313 18.35 -6.86 -26.59
C LEU A 313 17.79 -5.99 -27.73
N GLU A 314 18.62 -5.67 -28.73
CA GLU A 314 18.27 -4.85 -29.89
C GLU A 314 17.09 -5.40 -30.72
N TYR A 315 16.91 -6.73 -30.73
CA TYR A 315 15.91 -7.39 -31.58
C TYR A 315 14.65 -7.79 -30.81
N ARG A 316 14.67 -7.67 -29.48
CA ARG A 316 13.52 -8.03 -28.65
C ARG A 316 12.39 -7.02 -28.86
N PRO A 317 11.14 -7.48 -29.00
CA PRO A 317 10.01 -6.59 -29.11
C PRO A 317 9.83 -5.81 -27.80
N VAL A 318 9.57 -4.51 -27.91
CA VAL A 318 9.33 -3.60 -26.78
C VAL A 318 7.95 -2.96 -26.87
N LYS A 319 7.50 -2.46 -25.72
CA LYS A 319 6.23 -1.76 -25.55
C LYS A 319 6.45 -0.50 -24.72
N LEU A 320 5.76 0.57 -25.08
CA LEU A 320 5.72 1.80 -24.31
C LEU A 320 4.80 1.63 -23.08
N LEU A 321 5.29 1.98 -21.88
CA LEU A 321 4.51 1.93 -20.63
C LEU A 321 3.93 3.30 -20.22
N VAL A 322 4.06 4.28 -21.12
CA VAL A 322 3.65 5.67 -20.96
C VAL A 322 2.50 5.92 -21.93
N SER A 323 1.43 6.56 -21.45
CA SER A 323 0.32 6.94 -22.30
C SER A 323 0.66 8.16 -23.17
N SER A 324 0.00 8.27 -24.34
CA SER A 324 0.12 9.46 -25.21
C SER A 324 -0.20 10.75 -24.43
N ARG A 325 -1.13 10.73 -23.47
CA ARG A 325 -1.45 11.91 -22.65
C ARG A 325 -0.29 12.33 -21.72
N GLU A 326 0.33 11.37 -21.05
CA GLU A 326 1.47 11.60 -20.16
C GLU A 326 2.67 12.12 -20.95
N LEU A 327 2.96 11.54 -22.12
CA LEU A 327 4.04 11.99 -23.00
C LEU A 327 3.77 13.40 -23.55
N ALA A 328 2.54 13.70 -23.96
CA ALA A 328 2.16 15.05 -24.40
C ALA A 328 2.34 16.08 -23.29
N GLN A 329 1.96 15.73 -22.06
CA GLN A 329 2.07 16.61 -20.91
C GLN A 329 3.54 16.82 -20.51
N SER A 330 4.38 15.79 -20.55
CA SER A 330 5.81 15.93 -20.24
C SER A 330 6.53 16.81 -21.26
N LEU A 331 6.23 16.66 -22.56
CA LEU A 331 6.81 17.49 -23.63
C LEU A 331 6.44 18.98 -23.49
N LYS A 332 5.27 19.29 -22.92
CA LYS A 332 4.84 20.68 -22.65
C LYS A 332 5.48 21.28 -21.40
N LEU A 333 5.70 20.46 -20.37
CA LEU A 333 6.29 20.90 -19.10
C LEU A 333 7.82 21.04 -19.18
N ASN A 334 8.47 20.27 -20.06
CA ASN A 334 9.91 20.31 -20.20
C ASN A 334 10.37 21.56 -20.98
N THR A 335 10.93 22.53 -20.26
CA THR A 335 11.40 23.82 -20.79
C THR A 335 12.59 23.69 -21.75
N THR A 336 13.30 22.57 -21.71
CA THR A 336 14.47 22.30 -22.56
C THR A 336 14.13 21.48 -23.82
N CYS A 337 12.86 21.07 -23.97
CA CYS A 337 12.41 20.24 -25.09
C CYS A 337 12.41 21.05 -26.40
N PRO A 338 13.10 20.59 -27.47
CA PRO A 338 13.04 21.24 -28.77
C PRO A 338 11.61 21.32 -29.30
N ALA A 339 11.21 22.50 -29.81
CA ALA A 339 9.88 22.71 -30.41
C ALA A 339 9.56 21.74 -31.57
N VAL A 340 10.59 21.14 -32.17
CA VAL A 340 10.46 20.10 -33.21
C VAL A 340 9.80 18.84 -32.63
N LEU A 341 10.13 18.42 -31.40
CA LEU A 341 9.53 17.25 -30.75
C LEU A 341 8.04 17.44 -30.48
N GLN A 342 7.64 18.63 -30.01
CA GLN A 342 6.23 18.95 -29.82
C GLN A 342 5.46 18.89 -31.15
N LYS A 343 6.04 19.43 -32.23
CA LYS A 343 5.43 19.35 -33.58
C LYS A 343 5.37 17.93 -34.12
N LEU A 344 6.38 17.11 -33.86
CA LEU A 344 6.42 15.70 -34.27
C LEU A 344 5.35 14.86 -33.57
N PHE A 345 5.06 15.20 -32.31
CA PHE A 345 4.01 14.56 -31.54
C PHE A 345 2.61 14.99 -32.01
N ASP A 346 2.40 16.27 -32.35
CA ASP A 346 1.07 16.79 -32.74
C ASP A 346 0.67 16.51 -34.20
N ARG A 347 1.64 16.37 -35.11
CA ARG A 347 1.38 16.34 -36.58
C ARG A 347 0.66 15.10 -37.10
N GLU A 348 0.61 14.00 -36.36
CA GLU A 348 -0.03 12.76 -36.83
C GLU A 348 -1.47 12.57 -36.34
N ARG A 349 -2.04 13.52 -35.58
CA ARG A 349 -3.49 13.53 -35.31
C ARG A 349 -4.34 14.13 -36.45
N TYR A 350 -3.71 14.71 -37.46
CA TYR A 350 -4.37 15.47 -38.54
C TYR A 350 -3.94 15.08 -39.96
N MET A 351 -3.24 13.96 -40.13
CA MET A 351 -3.19 13.20 -41.39
C MET A 351 -3.77 11.82 -41.14
#